data_AF-A0A0E0IRU8-F1
#
_entry.id   AF-A0A0E0IRU8-F1
#
_cell.length_a   1.000
_cell.length_b   1.000
_cell.length_c   1.000
_cell.angle_alpha   90.00
_cell.angle_beta   90.00
_cell.angle_gamma   90.00
#
_symmetry.space_group_name_H-M   'P 1'
#
loop_
_entity.id
_entity.type
_entity.pdbx_description
1 polymer ?
#
loop_
_entity_poly.entity_id
_entity_poly.type
_entity_poly.pdbx_seq_one_letter_code
_entity_poly.pdbx_strand_id
1 'polypeptide(L)'
;MSCWGEGYPDMKSMALGHNTTCILDGDDMVRCWGVRVPEEYRRASFVSIVADGDTVCDVVTTNFSVVCWGNERFQGRHLILNDTMPGATVGHILYLNP
;
A
#
# COMPACT_ATOMS: atom_id res chain seq x y z
N MET A 1 -17.82 -8.01 -21.87
CA MET A 1 -16.77 -7.08 -21.43
C MET A 1 -15.64 -7.94 -20.91
N SER A 2 -14.62 -8.17 -21.74
CA SER A 2 -13.44 -8.94 -21.36
C SER A 2 -12.38 -7.94 -20.89
N CYS A 3 -11.94 -8.09 -19.64
CA CYS A 3 -10.74 -7.40 -19.17
C CYS A 3 -9.54 -8.06 -19.86
N TRP A 4 -8.99 -7.40 -20.87
CA TRP A 4 -7.78 -7.86 -21.55
C TRP A 4 -6.56 -7.22 -20.87
N GLY A 5 -5.79 -8.04 -20.17
CA GLY A 5 -4.51 -7.69 -19.55
C GLY A 5 -3.87 -8.96 -18.98
N GLU A 6 -2.54 -9.04 -19.04
CA GLU A 6 -1.77 -10.02 -18.26
C GLU A 6 -2.03 -9.69 -16.78
N GLY A 7 -3.05 -10.32 -16.19
CA GLY A 7 -3.36 -10.13 -14.78
C GLY A 7 -2.14 -10.54 -13.94
N TYR A 8 -1.84 -9.78 -12.89
CA TYR A 8 -0.98 -10.32 -11.83
C TYR A 8 -1.79 -11.40 -11.12
N PRO A 9 -1.47 -12.70 -11.31
CA PRO A 9 -2.35 -13.80 -10.92
C PRO A 9 -2.51 -13.90 -9.40
N ASP A 10 -1.73 -13.14 -8.64
CA ASP A 10 -1.67 -13.18 -7.20
C ASP A 10 -1.57 -11.76 -6.60
N MET A 11 -2.53 -10.89 -6.95
CA MET A 11 -2.65 -9.57 -6.33
C MET A 11 -3.71 -9.62 -5.22
N LYS A 12 -3.33 -9.28 -3.99
CA LYS A 12 -4.24 -9.17 -2.84
C LYS A 12 -4.96 -7.82 -2.81
N SER A 13 -4.22 -6.73 -3.00
CA SER A 13 -4.79 -5.38 -2.99
C SER A 13 -3.89 -4.38 -3.72
N MET A 14 -4.43 -3.19 -3.99
CA MET A 14 -3.69 -2.11 -4.61
C MET A 14 -4.04 -0.77 -3.96
N ALA A 15 -3.09 0.17 -4.00
CA ALA A 15 -3.24 1.52 -3.50
C ALA A 15 -2.81 2.54 -4.55
N LEU A 16 -3.59 3.61 -4.69
CA LEU A 16 -3.41 4.65 -5.70
C LEU A 16 -3.29 6.01 -5.01
N GLY A 17 -2.23 6.74 -5.33
CA GLY A 17 -2.00 8.12 -4.94
C GLY A 17 -2.02 9.07 -6.14
N HIS A 18 -1.32 10.20 -6.07
CA HIS A 18 -1.31 11.20 -7.16
C HIS A 18 -0.43 10.75 -8.34
N ASN A 19 0.81 10.36 -8.04
CA ASN A 19 1.75 9.77 -9.00
C ASN A 19 2.36 8.47 -8.45
N THR A 20 1.65 7.87 -7.49
CA THR A 20 2.09 6.68 -6.77
C THR A 20 1.08 5.57 -7.00
N THR A 21 1.56 4.39 -7.33
CA THR A 21 0.75 3.18 -7.41
C THR A 21 1.49 2.10 -6.68
N CYS A 22 0.84 1.38 -5.78
CA CYS A 22 1.44 0.24 -5.10
C CYS A 22 0.51 -0.95 -5.13
N ILE A 23 1.09 -2.13 -5.12
CA ILE A 23 0.40 -3.41 -5.14
C ILE A 23 0.94 -4.26 -3.99
N LEU A 24 0.02 -4.90 -3.27
CA LEU A 24 0.31 -6.00 -2.36
C LEU A 24 0.05 -7.31 -3.11
N ASP A 25 1.10 -8.10 -3.32
CA ASP A 25 1.00 -9.41 -3.94
C ASP A 25 0.61 -10.50 -2.93
N GLY A 26 0.36 -11.72 -3.42
CA GLY A 26 -0.07 -12.83 -2.58
C GLY A 26 1.02 -13.42 -1.70
N ASP A 27 2.29 -13.11 -1.98
CA ASP A 27 3.43 -13.35 -1.09
C ASP A 27 3.51 -12.31 0.05
N ASP A 28 2.51 -11.45 0.19
CA ASP A 28 2.44 -10.33 1.14
C ASP A 28 3.55 -9.28 0.93
N MET A 29 4.13 -9.21 -0.27
CA MET A 29 5.16 -8.24 -0.62
C MET A 29 4.58 -7.02 -1.33
N VAL A 30 5.17 -5.87 -1.04
CA VAL A 30 4.74 -4.58 -1.61
C VAL A 30 5.64 -4.18 -2.76
N ARG A 31 5.01 -3.82 -3.88
CA ARG A 31 5.67 -3.27 -5.07
C ARG A 31 5.06 -1.92 -5.38
N CYS A 32 5.89 -0.89 -5.44
CA CYS A 32 5.47 0.48 -5.69
C CYS A 32 6.10 1.05 -6.95
N TRP A 33 5.33 1.88 -7.65
CA TRP A 33 5.72 2.71 -8.78
C TRP A 33 5.51 4.18 -8.39
N GLY A 34 6.41 5.05 -8.83
CA GLY A 34 6.40 6.48 -8.50
C GLY A 34 6.97 6.84 -7.13
N VAL A 35 6.96 5.91 -6.17
CA VAL A 35 7.60 6.05 -4.86
C VAL A 35 8.61 4.92 -4.60
N ARG A 36 9.69 5.21 -3.87
CA ARG A 36 10.69 4.23 -3.49
C ARG A 36 10.32 3.54 -2.18
N VAL A 37 10.27 2.21 -2.20
CA VAL A 37 10.15 1.39 -0.99
C VAL A 37 11.48 1.43 -0.21
N PRO A 38 11.47 1.82 1.08
CA PRO A 38 12.64 1.77 1.95
C PRO A 38 13.27 0.37 2.01
N GLU A 39 14.60 0.29 2.15
CA GLU A 39 15.32 -1.00 2.10
C GLU A 39 14.89 -1.96 3.21
N GLU A 40 14.59 -1.42 4.40
CA GLU A 40 14.05 -2.15 5.55
C GLU A 40 12.72 -2.85 5.27
N TYR A 41 11.93 -2.36 4.30
CA TYR A 41 10.60 -2.88 3.97
C TYR A 41 10.56 -3.71 2.69
N ARG A 42 11.63 -3.76 1.89
CA ARG A 42 11.66 -4.55 0.64
C ARG A 42 11.46 -6.06 0.84
N ARG A 43 11.75 -6.55 2.04
CA ARG A 43 11.58 -7.96 2.42
C ARG A 43 10.59 -8.14 3.56
N ALA A 44 9.90 -7.07 3.96
CA ALA A 44 8.85 -7.14 4.96
C ALA A 44 7.57 -7.65 4.30
N SER A 45 6.76 -8.35 5.09
CA SER A 45 5.42 -8.80 4.68
C SER A 45 4.37 -7.87 5.26
N PHE A 46 3.32 -7.61 4.51
CA PHE A 46 2.27 -6.64 4.85
C PHE A 46 0.87 -7.24 4.73
N VAL A 47 -0.04 -6.80 5.60
CA VAL A 47 -1.45 -7.25 5.56
C VAL A 47 -2.38 -6.26 4.83
N SER A 48 -1.94 -5.02 4.66
CA SER A 48 -2.72 -3.98 4.01
C SER A 48 -1.81 -2.86 3.51
N ILE A 49 -2.25 -2.21 2.43
CA ILE A 49 -1.57 -1.08 1.78
C ILE A 49 -2.53 0.06 1.48
N VAL A 50 -2.11 1.30 1.75
CA VAL A 50 -2.85 2.53 1.44
C VAL A 50 -1.89 3.59 0.90
N ALA A 51 -2.34 4.39 -0.06
CA ALA A 51 -1.58 5.50 -0.62
C ALA A 51 -2.43 6.77 -0.61
N ASP A 52 -1.78 7.90 -0.34
CA ASP A 52 -2.36 9.25 -0.44
C ASP A 52 -1.28 10.21 -0.96
N GLY A 53 -1.53 10.81 -2.13
CA GLY A 53 -0.52 11.61 -2.83
C GLY A 53 0.73 10.81 -3.17
N ASP A 54 1.86 11.19 -2.56
CA ASP A 54 3.15 10.49 -2.65
C ASP A 54 3.52 9.74 -1.35
N THR A 55 2.56 9.62 -0.43
CA THR A 55 2.73 8.89 0.82
C THR A 55 2.11 7.50 0.69
N VAL A 56 2.81 6.50 1.19
CA VAL A 56 2.32 5.11 1.28
C VAL A 56 2.41 4.68 2.74
N CYS A 57 1.35 4.06 3.23
CA CYS A 57 1.25 3.55 4.59
C CYS A 57 0.74 2.11 4.58
N ASP A 58 1.51 1.23 5.21
CA ASP A 58 1.27 -0.21 5.21
C ASP A 58 1.33 -0.77 6.64
N VAL A 59 0.74 -1.95 6.82
CA VAL A 59 0.71 -2.65 8.12
C VAL A 59 1.56 -3.90 8.06
N VAL A 60 2.62 -3.94 8.86
CA VAL A 60 3.58 -5.06 8.88
C VAL A 60 2.95 -6.28 9.55
N THR A 61 3.11 -7.47 8.96
CA THR A 61 2.54 -8.72 9.48
C THR A 61 3.15 -9.17 10.81
N THR A 62 4.41 -8.79 11.07
CA THR A 62 5.18 -9.30 12.23
C THR A 62 4.70 -8.74 13.57
N ASN A 63 4.23 -7.50 13.57
CA ASN A 63 3.86 -6.77 14.79
C ASN A 63 2.61 -5.88 14.62
N PHE A 64 1.92 -5.99 13.49
CA PHE A 64 0.75 -5.19 13.12
C PHE A 64 0.95 -3.67 13.24
N SER A 65 2.20 -3.20 13.18
CA SER A 65 2.52 -1.78 13.24
C SER A 65 2.31 -1.12 11.89
N VAL A 66 1.84 0.13 11.91
CA VAL A 66 1.68 0.93 10.70
C VAL A 66 2.99 1.66 10.43
N VAL A 67 3.50 1.47 9.22
CA VAL A 67 4.70 2.13 8.71
C VAL A 67 4.32 2.97 7.51
N CYS A 68 4.80 4.20 7.47
CA CYS A 68 4.53 5.13 6.39
C CYS A 68 5.83 5.65 5.79
N TRP A 69 5.87 5.81 4.47
CA TRP A 69 7.01 6.37 3.74
C TRP A 69 6.56 7.24 2.56
N GLY A 70 7.52 7.90 1.91
CA GLY A 70 7.32 8.70 0.71
C GLY A 70 7.43 10.20 0.93
N ASN A 71 6.60 10.79 1.81
CA ASN A 71 6.67 12.22 2.13
C ASN A 71 7.66 12.48 3.29
N GLU A 72 8.40 13.60 3.20
CA GLU A 72 9.34 14.06 4.24
C GLU A 72 8.71 14.21 5.63
N ARG A 73 7.40 14.50 5.69
CA ARG A 73 6.65 14.59 6.95
C ARG A 73 6.60 13.29 7.76
N PHE A 74 6.82 12.14 7.13
CA PHE A 74 6.75 10.82 7.76
C PHE A 74 8.11 10.14 7.93
N GLN A 75 9.23 10.84 7.67
CA GLN A 75 10.60 10.34 7.84
C GLN A 75 11.00 10.15 9.33
N GLY A 76 10.25 9.32 10.08
CA GLY A 76 10.59 8.96 11.46
C GLY A 76 9.43 8.74 12.43
N ARG A 77 8.17 8.71 11.97
CA ARG A 77 7.01 8.46 12.86
C ARG A 77 6.31 7.16 12.47
N HIS A 78 6.76 6.05 13.06
CA HIS A 78 5.97 4.84 13.17
C HIS A 78 4.74 5.14 14.02
N LEU A 79 3.56 5.12 13.41
CA LEU A 79 2.31 5.16 14.17
C LEU A 79 2.01 3.71 14.56
N ILE A 80 2.42 3.32 15.77
CA ILE A 80 2.00 2.06 16.36
C ILE A 80 0.50 2.21 16.69
N LEU A 81 -0.38 1.77 15.78
CA LEU A 81 -1.81 1.65 16.09
C LEU A 81 -1.99 0.42 16.97
N ASN A 82 -2.16 0.67 18.27
CA ASN A 82 -2.02 -0.34 19.30
C ASN A 82 -3.28 -1.18 19.55
N ASP A 83 -4.37 -0.98 18.80
CA ASP A 83 -5.55 -1.86 18.79
C ASP A 83 -6.66 -1.24 17.93
N THR A 84 -6.63 -1.51 16.63
CA THR A 84 -7.79 -1.59 15.72
C THR A 84 -7.24 -1.65 14.30
N MET A 85 -7.55 -2.72 13.57
CA MET A 85 -7.38 -2.72 12.13
C MET A 85 -8.17 -1.52 11.58
N PRO A 86 -7.55 -0.55 10.90
CA PRO A 86 -8.30 0.38 10.08
C PRO A 86 -9.00 -0.52 9.06
N GLY A 87 -10.31 -0.72 9.25
CA GLY A 87 -11.10 -1.45 8.27
C GLY A 87 -10.79 -0.83 6.93
N ALA A 88 -10.36 -1.64 5.97
CA ALA A 88 -10.19 -1.24 4.60
C ALA A 88 -11.57 -0.91 4.01
N THR A 89 -12.18 0.19 4.43
CA THR A 89 -13.16 0.89 3.61
C THR A 89 -12.36 1.50 2.47
N VAL A 90 -12.18 0.70 1.41
CA VAL A 90 -11.78 1.16 0.09
C VAL A 90 -12.69 2.32 -0.27
N GLY A 91 -12.16 3.52 -0.18
CA GLY A 91 -12.93 4.77 -0.23
C GLY A 91 -12.27 5.82 -1.11
N HIS A 92 -11.71 5.41 -2.25
CA HIS A 92 -11.62 6.29 -3.42
C HIS A 92 -11.47 5.47 -4.71
N ILE A 93 -12.51 4.73 -5.09
CA ILE A 93 -12.83 4.58 -6.51
C ILE A 93 -13.45 5.92 -6.94
N LEU A 94 -12.64 6.88 -7.35
CA LEU A 94 -13.02 7.95 -8.30
C LEU A 94 -11.73 8.13 -9.13
N TYR A 95 -11.64 7.90 -10.44
CA TYR A 95 -12.62 8.04 -11.51
C TYR A 95 -12.30 7.04 -12.63
N LEU A 96 -13.16 6.06 -12.88
CA LEU A 96 -13.43 5.65 -14.25
C LEU A 96 -14.66 6.46 -14.68
N ASN A 97 -14.43 7.60 -15.33
CA ASN A 97 -15.53 8.28 -16.03
C ASN A 97 -15.90 7.45 -17.29
N PRO A 98 -17.19 7.39 -17.65
CA PRO A 98 -17.70 6.62 -18.79
C PRO A 98 -17.18 7.11 -20.15
#